data_AF-A0A972IIH3-F1
#
_entry.id   AF-A0A972IIH3-F1
#
_cell.length_a   1.000
_cell.length_b   1.000
_cell.length_c   1.000
_cell.angle_alpha   90.00
_cell.angle_beta   90.00
_cell.angle_gamma   90.00
#
_symmetry.space_group_name_H-M   'P 1'
#
loop_
_entity.id
_entity.type
_entity.pdbx_description
1 polymer ?
#
loop_
_entity_poly.entity_id
_entity_poly.type
_entity_poly.pdbx_seq_one_letter_code
_entity_poly.pdbx_strand_id
1 'polypeptide(L)'
;MRRSLLLAAVASLALAPLALADEGVVPIFDGKTFNGWKANEGGKSWTIEDGALTGRGGRGHVFYVQDELDDFELKVDVRINEGGNSGIYFHTRYQEEGWPAAGHEVQVNNTHADPVKTGSLYDVVKL
;
A
#
# COMPACT_ATOMS: atom_id res chain seq x y z
N MET A 1 47.42 20.62 27.30
CA MET A 1 47.24 21.62 26.23
C MET A 1 46.43 20.98 25.10
N ARG A 2 45.40 21.67 24.62
CA ARG A 2 44.24 21.15 23.86
C ARG A 2 44.60 20.80 22.40
N ARG A 3 44.12 19.66 21.89
CA ARG A 3 44.07 19.33 20.46
C ARG A 3 42.61 19.40 20.01
N SER A 4 42.30 20.33 19.10
CA SER A 4 40.98 20.47 18.50
C SER A 4 40.93 19.68 17.20
N LEU A 5 39.90 18.85 17.01
CA LEU A 5 39.56 18.20 15.74
C LEU A 5 38.29 18.87 15.21
N LEU A 6 38.39 19.48 14.02
CA LEU A 6 37.25 19.99 13.26
C LEU A 6 36.70 18.85 12.39
N LEU A 7 35.43 18.51 12.59
CA LEU A 7 34.68 17.60 11.73
C LEU A 7 33.94 18.45 10.69
N ALA A 8 34.29 18.31 9.41
CA ALA A 8 33.55 18.93 8.32
C ALA A 8 32.26 18.13 8.08
N ALA A 9 31.11 18.75 8.36
CA ALA A 9 29.82 18.17 8.01
C ALA A 9 29.56 18.38 6.51
N VAL A 10 29.56 17.29 5.74
CA VAL A 10 29.05 17.30 4.37
C VAL A 10 27.54 17.11 4.46
N ALA A 11 26.78 18.18 4.17
CA ALA A 11 25.34 18.11 4.07
C ALA A 11 24.96 17.43 2.74
N SER A 12 24.57 16.16 2.80
CA SER A 12 23.98 15.45 1.67
C SER A 12 22.56 15.97 1.45
N LEU A 13 22.35 16.70 0.35
CA LEU A 13 21.01 17.13 -0.07
C LEU A 13 20.26 15.92 -0.62
N ALA A 14 19.35 15.35 0.18
CA ALA A 14 18.49 14.27 -0.28
C ALA A 14 17.47 14.83 -1.29
N LEU A 15 17.62 14.47 -2.56
CA LEU A 15 16.66 14.76 -3.61
C LEU A 15 15.43 13.87 -3.38
N ALA A 16 14.36 14.43 -2.83
CA ALA A 16 13.09 13.71 -2.76
C ALA A 16 12.54 13.51 -4.19
N PRO A 17 12.07 12.31 -4.56
CA PRO A 17 11.44 12.11 -5.85
C PRO A 17 10.17 12.96 -5.91
N LEU A 18 10.14 13.89 -6.87
CA LEU A 18 8.96 14.66 -7.21
C LEU A 18 8.02 13.71 -7.96
N ALA A 19 7.01 13.19 -7.27
CA ALA A 19 5.93 12.47 -7.95
C ALA A 19 5.25 13.47 -8.91
N LEU A 20 5.45 13.27 -10.22
CA LEU A 20 4.73 13.99 -11.26
C LEU A 20 3.26 13.62 -11.11
N ALA A 21 2.45 14.54 -10.60
CA ALA A 21 1.00 14.39 -10.60
C ALA A 21 0.54 14.45 -12.07
N ASP A 22 -0.07 13.37 -12.56
CA ASP A 22 -0.92 13.42 -13.75
C ASP A 22 -2.02 14.45 -13.47
N GLU A 23 -2.31 15.36 -14.41
CA GLU A 23 -3.36 16.35 -14.22
C GLU A 23 -4.69 15.66 -13.88
N GLY A 24 -5.21 15.90 -12.67
CA GLY A 24 -6.46 15.31 -12.17
C GLY A 24 -6.31 14.09 -11.24
N VAL A 25 -5.10 13.54 -11.06
CA VAL A 25 -4.88 12.44 -10.10
C VAL A 25 -4.55 13.00 -8.72
N VAL A 26 -5.34 12.64 -7.72
CA VAL A 26 -5.11 13.01 -6.32
C VAL A 26 -4.37 11.87 -5.60
N PRO A 27 -3.13 12.08 -5.12
CA PRO A 27 -2.41 11.06 -4.35
C PRO A 27 -3.09 10.82 -3.00
N ILE A 28 -3.43 9.56 -2.72
CA ILE A 28 -3.99 9.13 -1.43
C ILE A 28 -2.94 8.52 -0.49
N PHE A 29 -1.69 8.41 -0.91
CA PHE A 29 -0.57 7.93 -0.12
C PHE A 29 0.68 8.79 -0.36
N ASP A 30 1.35 9.17 0.72
CA ASP A 30 2.51 10.08 0.69
C ASP A 30 3.86 9.35 0.56
N GLY A 31 3.86 8.02 0.53
CA GLY A 31 5.06 7.19 0.48
C GLY A 31 5.82 7.07 1.81
N LYS A 32 5.32 7.65 2.90
CA LYS A 32 6.13 7.88 4.12
C LYS A 32 5.38 7.57 5.41
N THR A 33 4.08 7.78 5.43
CA THR A 33 3.25 7.68 6.63
C THR A 33 1.96 6.92 6.34
N PHE A 34 1.33 6.42 7.40
CA PHE A 34 -0.02 5.88 7.33
C PHE A 34 -1.09 6.98 7.47
N ASN A 35 -0.78 8.24 7.13
CA ASN A 35 -1.78 9.31 7.21
C ASN A 35 -2.96 9.00 6.28
N GLY A 36 -4.17 8.98 6.84
CA GLY A 36 -5.36 8.58 6.11
C GLY A 36 -5.53 7.07 5.95
N TRP A 37 -4.64 6.25 6.48
CA TRP A 37 -4.68 4.78 6.40
C TRP A 37 -4.75 4.14 7.78
N LYS A 38 -5.60 3.12 7.94
CA LYS A 38 -5.75 2.35 9.18
C LYS A 38 -5.67 0.87 8.89
N ALA A 39 -4.74 0.17 9.54
CA ALA A 39 -4.66 -1.28 9.45
C ALA A 39 -5.60 -1.95 10.46
N ASN A 40 -6.11 -3.14 10.11
CA ASN A 40 -6.96 -3.95 10.99
C ASN A 40 -6.12 -4.82 11.96
N GLU A 41 -6.69 -5.88 12.54
CA GLU A 41 -6.02 -6.85 13.46
C GLU A 41 -4.62 -7.35 13.00
N GLY A 42 -4.34 -7.28 11.69
CA GLY A 42 -3.04 -7.57 11.10
C GLY A 42 -2.10 -6.37 11.00
N GLY A 43 -2.32 -5.28 11.72
CA GLY A 43 -1.61 -4.01 11.54
C GLY A 43 -0.09 -4.07 11.74
N LYS A 44 0.43 -5.11 12.43
CA LYS A 44 1.87 -5.38 12.51
C LYS A 44 2.47 -6.00 11.25
N SER A 45 1.63 -6.54 10.36
CA SER A 45 2.03 -7.11 9.07
C SER A 45 2.21 -6.05 7.99
N TRP A 46 1.77 -4.81 8.23
CA TRP A 46 1.89 -3.71 7.28
C TRP A 46 2.95 -2.71 7.72
N THR A 47 3.91 -2.45 6.83
CA THR A 47 4.99 -1.49 6.99
C THR A 47 5.04 -0.54 5.80
N ILE A 48 5.86 0.50 5.89
CA ILE A 48 6.22 1.32 4.74
C ILE A 48 7.69 1.03 4.42
N GLU A 49 7.93 0.45 3.24
CA GLU A 49 9.24 0.05 2.75
C GLU A 49 9.45 0.66 1.36
N ASP A 50 10.57 1.35 1.14
CA ASP A 50 10.93 1.96 -0.15
C ASP A 50 9.84 2.83 -0.79
N GLY A 51 9.04 3.52 0.04
CA GLY A 51 7.96 4.36 -0.46
C GLY A 51 6.64 3.63 -0.75
N ALA A 52 6.49 2.37 -0.33
CA ALA A 52 5.32 1.54 -0.60
C ALA A 52 4.71 0.96 0.68
N LEU A 53 3.36 0.92 0.75
CA LEU A 53 2.64 0.09 1.72
C LEU A 53 2.98 -1.39 1.45
N THR A 54 3.59 -2.04 2.42
CA THR A 54 4.15 -3.39 2.25
C THR A 54 3.56 -4.34 3.29
N GLY A 55 2.85 -5.36 2.80
CA GLY A 55 2.36 -6.47 3.61
C GLY A 55 3.40 -7.59 3.73
N ARG A 56 3.60 -8.12 4.94
CA ARG A 56 4.50 -9.25 5.22
C ARG A 56 3.80 -10.28 6.12
N GLY A 57 3.89 -11.56 5.76
CA GLY A 57 3.40 -12.65 6.62
C GLY A 57 1.90 -12.90 6.50
N GLY A 58 1.24 -13.22 7.63
CA GLY A 58 -0.17 -13.64 7.68
C GLY A 58 -1.17 -12.57 7.22
N ARG A 59 -2.46 -12.92 7.24
CA ARG A 59 -3.55 -12.04 6.80
C ARG A 59 -3.55 -10.70 7.55
N GLY A 60 -3.64 -9.61 6.80
CA GLY A 60 -3.91 -8.28 7.33
C GLY A 60 -4.28 -7.32 6.20
N HIS A 61 -5.03 -6.27 6.52
CA HIS A 61 -5.48 -5.28 5.54
C HIS A 61 -5.20 -3.87 6.05
N VAL A 62 -4.95 -2.95 5.12
CA VAL A 62 -4.83 -1.52 5.37
C VAL A 62 -5.91 -0.78 4.59
N PHE A 63 -6.70 0.03 5.29
CA PHE A 63 -7.87 0.72 4.75
C PHE A 63 -7.59 2.21 4.62
N TYR A 64 -7.96 2.80 3.50
CA TYR A 64 -8.04 4.26 3.41
C TYR A 64 -9.30 4.72 4.16
N VAL A 65 -9.13 5.65 5.09
CA VAL A 65 -10.17 6.10 6.04
C VAL A 65 -10.26 7.63 6.14
N GLN A 66 -9.53 8.35 5.30
CA GLN A 66 -9.53 9.81 5.35
C GLN A 66 -10.82 10.41 4.78
N ASP A 67 -11.29 9.86 3.67
CA ASP A 67 -12.39 10.38 2.88
C ASP A 67 -13.27 9.22 2.38
N GLU A 68 -14.57 9.47 2.21
CA GLU A 68 -15.48 8.53 1.53
C GLU A 68 -15.44 8.80 0.03
N LEU A 69 -15.19 7.76 -0.76
CA LEU A 69 -15.09 7.82 -2.22
C LEU A 69 -16.26 7.07 -2.84
N ASP A 70 -16.95 7.72 -3.78
CA ASP A 70 -18.07 7.14 -4.53
C ASP A 70 -17.61 6.81 -5.96
N ASP A 71 -17.80 7.74 -6.92
CA ASP A 71 -17.25 7.61 -8.26
C ASP A 71 -15.77 8.01 -8.30
N PHE A 72 -14.88 7.09 -8.68
CA PHE A 72 -13.44 7.37 -8.81
C PHE A 72 -12.76 6.47 -9.85
N GLU A 73 -11.59 6.92 -10.30
CA GLU A 73 -10.61 6.10 -11.00
C GLU A 73 -9.40 5.86 -10.08
N LEU A 74 -9.12 4.60 -9.74
CA LEU A 74 -7.98 4.24 -8.90
C LEU A 74 -6.83 3.71 -9.75
N LYS A 75 -5.68 4.36 -9.65
CA LYS A 75 -4.41 3.93 -10.25
C LYS A 75 -3.43 3.54 -9.16
N VAL A 76 -2.95 2.30 -9.22
CA VAL A 76 -1.99 1.74 -8.25
C VAL A 76 -0.92 0.93 -8.97
N ASP A 77 0.32 1.09 -8.53
CA ASP A 77 1.42 0.20 -8.89
C ASP A 77 1.56 -0.88 -7.80
N VAL A 78 1.60 -2.15 -8.20
CA VAL A 78 1.69 -3.28 -7.26
C VAL A 78 2.83 -4.20 -7.65
N ARG A 79 3.58 -4.66 -6.64
CA ARG A 79 4.59 -5.71 -6.75
C ARG A 79 4.27 -6.81 -5.76
N ILE A 80 4.43 -8.06 -6.18
CA ILE A 80 4.20 -9.23 -5.34
C ILE A 80 5.33 -10.25 -5.52
N ASN A 81 5.71 -10.92 -4.43
CA ASN A 81 6.74 -11.97 -4.46
C ASN A 81 6.23 -13.25 -5.12
N GLU A 82 7.15 -14.16 -5.43
CA GLU A 82 6.82 -15.53 -5.86
C GLU A 82 5.97 -16.23 -4.79
N GLY A 83 4.91 -16.92 -5.24
CA GLY A 83 3.94 -17.57 -4.38
C GLY A 83 3.08 -16.61 -3.55
N GLY A 84 3.08 -15.31 -3.85
CA GLY A 84 2.33 -14.31 -3.08
C GLY A 84 0.86 -14.21 -3.48
N ASN A 85 0.01 -13.89 -2.51
CA ASN A 85 -1.41 -13.56 -2.69
C ASN A 85 -1.74 -12.27 -1.93
N SER A 86 -2.44 -11.36 -2.58
CA SER A 86 -2.95 -10.11 -2.04
C SER A 86 -4.16 -9.64 -2.88
N GLY A 87 -4.68 -8.46 -2.57
CA GLY A 87 -5.77 -7.86 -3.33
C GLY A 87 -5.83 -6.35 -3.17
N ILE A 88 -6.44 -5.69 -4.16
CA ILE A 88 -6.79 -4.27 -4.09
C ILE A 88 -8.29 -4.22 -3.86
N TYR A 89 -8.68 -3.69 -2.70
CA TYR A 89 -10.07 -3.62 -2.31
C TYR A 89 -10.64 -2.22 -2.56
N PHE A 90 -11.90 -2.16 -2.97
CA PHE A 90 -12.59 -0.91 -3.27
C PHE A 90 -14.09 -0.98 -2.92
N HIS A 91 -14.73 0.18 -2.72
CA HIS A 91 -16.07 0.31 -2.10
C HIS A 91 -16.19 -0.45 -0.76
N THR A 92 -15.12 -0.46 0.02
CA THR A 92 -15.10 -1.11 1.34
C THR A 92 -15.38 -0.12 2.45
N ARG A 93 -15.44 -0.62 3.68
CA ARG A 93 -15.47 0.19 4.90
C ARG A 93 -14.51 -0.42 5.91
N TYR A 94 -13.96 0.42 6.77
CA TYR A 94 -13.09 -0.07 7.84
C TYR A 94 -13.80 -1.12 8.70
N GLN A 95 -13.04 -2.16 9.05
CA GLN A 95 -13.43 -3.18 10.01
C GLN A 95 -12.22 -3.60 10.84
N GLU A 96 -12.44 -3.91 12.12
CA GLU A 96 -11.36 -4.23 13.05
C GLU A 96 -10.72 -5.62 12.76
N GLU A 97 -11.51 -6.58 12.26
CA GLU A 97 -11.09 -7.98 12.14
C GLU A 97 -11.60 -8.61 10.84
N GLY A 98 -10.93 -9.65 10.36
CA GLY A 98 -11.40 -10.46 9.24
C GLY A 98 -10.93 -10.02 7.85
N TRP A 99 -11.53 -10.67 6.85
CA TRP A 99 -11.48 -10.26 5.44
C TRP A 99 -12.51 -9.15 5.20
N PRO A 100 -12.23 -8.14 4.35
CA PRO A 100 -13.18 -7.09 4.01
C PRO A 100 -14.56 -7.67 3.64
N ALA A 101 -15.58 -7.38 4.46
CA ALA A 101 -16.92 -7.93 4.32
C ALA A 101 -17.81 -7.11 3.37
N ALA A 102 -17.30 -5.99 2.88
CA ALA A 102 -17.99 -5.07 1.98
C ALA A 102 -17.07 -4.70 0.82
N GLY A 103 -17.69 -4.36 -0.31
CA GLY A 103 -17.01 -3.95 -1.52
C GLY A 103 -16.55 -5.13 -2.36
N HIS A 104 -15.52 -4.88 -3.15
CA HIS A 104 -14.99 -5.82 -4.12
C HIS A 104 -13.46 -5.87 -4.05
N GLU A 105 -12.90 -6.95 -4.60
CA GLU A 105 -11.46 -7.18 -4.64
C GLU A 105 -11.01 -7.41 -6.08
N VAL A 106 -10.00 -6.65 -6.50
CA VAL A 106 -9.20 -6.99 -7.67
C VAL A 106 -8.04 -7.86 -7.21
N GLN A 107 -7.98 -9.08 -7.71
CA GLN A 107 -6.98 -10.06 -7.30
C GLN A 107 -5.56 -9.59 -7.65
N VAL A 108 -4.62 -9.82 -6.73
CA VAL A 108 -3.17 -9.78 -7.00
C VAL A 108 -2.58 -11.14 -6.61
N ASN A 109 -2.11 -11.89 -7.60
CA ASN A 109 -1.61 -13.25 -7.43
C ASN A 109 -0.37 -13.46 -8.28
N ASN A 110 0.66 -14.09 -7.69
CA ASN A 110 1.80 -14.59 -8.43
C ASN A 110 2.12 -16.01 -7.96
N THR A 111 1.80 -16.99 -8.80
CA THR A 111 2.06 -18.43 -8.58
C THR A 111 1.57 -19.00 -7.24
N HIS A 112 0.60 -18.34 -6.59
CA HIS A 112 -0.01 -18.85 -5.37
C HIS A 112 -0.89 -20.08 -5.67
N ALA A 113 -1.23 -20.87 -4.64
CA ALA A 113 -2.08 -22.06 -4.78
C ALA A 113 -3.53 -21.73 -5.17
N ASP A 114 -3.94 -20.47 -5.02
CA ASP A 114 -5.22 -19.96 -5.47
C ASP A 114 -5.20 -19.78 -7.00
N PRO A 115 -6.12 -20.42 -7.75
CA PRO A 115 -6.14 -20.34 -9.20
C PRO A 115 -6.64 -18.99 -9.75
N VAL A 116 -7.16 -18.08 -8.92
CA VAL A 116 -7.66 -16.78 -9.38
C VAL A 116 -6.48 -15.87 -9.76
N LYS A 117 -6.47 -15.41 -11.02
CA LYS A 117 -5.36 -14.64 -11.60
C LYS A 117 -5.46 -13.16 -11.27
N THR A 118 -4.30 -12.49 -11.26
CA THR A 118 -4.21 -11.02 -11.15
C THR A 118 -5.13 -10.32 -12.15
N GLY A 119 -5.87 -9.32 -11.67
CA GLY A 119 -6.83 -8.54 -12.45
C GLY A 119 -8.24 -9.13 -12.51
N SER A 120 -8.47 -10.34 -12.00
CA SER A 120 -9.81 -10.88 -11.81
C SER A 120 -10.58 -10.07 -10.75
N LEU A 121 -11.90 -9.94 -10.93
CA LEU A 121 -12.78 -9.47 -9.87
C LEU A 121 -13.14 -10.67 -8.99
N TYR A 122 -12.53 -10.75 -7.82
CA TYR A 122 -12.57 -11.94 -6.98
C TYR A 122 -14.00 -12.34 -6.62
N ASP A 123 -14.31 -13.64 -6.67
CA ASP A 123 -15.65 -14.24 -6.53
C ASP A 123 -16.74 -13.77 -7.53
N VAL A 124 -16.40 -12.91 -8.51
CA VAL A 124 -17.36 -12.39 -9.50
C VAL A 124 -17.01 -12.84 -10.92
N VAL A 125 -15.81 -12.49 -11.43
CA VAL A 125 -15.35 -12.84 -12.79
C VAL A 125 -13.87 -13.19 -12.77
N LYS A 126 -13.51 -14.33 -13.39
CA LYS A 126 -12.13 -14.84 -13.49
C LYS A 126 -11.59 -14.62 -14.90
N LEU A 127 -10.33 -14.16 -15.00
CA LEU A 127 -9.57 -14.01 -16.25
C LEU A 127 -8.79 -15.28 -16.66
#